data_AF-A0A6I1ZS26-F1
#
_entry.id   AF-A0A6I1ZS26-F1
#
_cell.length_a   1.000
_cell.length_b   1.000
_cell.length_c   1.000
_cell.angle_alpha   90.00
_cell.angle_beta   90.00
_cell.angle_gamma   90.00
#
_symmetry.space_group_name_H-M   'P 1'
#
loop_
_entity.id
_entity.type
_entity.pdbx_description
1 polymer ?
#
loop_
_entity_poly.entity_id
_entity_poly.type
_entity_poly.pdbx_seq_one_letter_code
_entity_poly.pdbx_strand_id
1 'polypeptide(L)' 'MKRIRITIQGAVQGVGFRPFVYRLAIDLALTGSVANTAEG' A
#
# COMPACT_ATOMS: atom_id res chain seq x y z
N MET A 1 -18.85 7.24 0.90
CA MET A 1 -17.57 6.70 0.37
C MET A 1 -17.33 5.31 0.93
N LYS A 2 -16.79 4.38 0.13
CA LYS A 2 -16.44 3.02 0.55
C LYS A 2 -14.93 2.93 0.79
N ARG A 3 -14.51 2.36 1.92
CA ARG A 3 -13.11 2.06 2.24
C ARG A 3 -12.88 0.55 2.10
N ILE A 4 -11.75 0.17 1.51
CA ILE A 4 -11.36 -1.23 1.32
C ILE A 4 -10.02 -1.44 2.02
N ARG A 5 -9.85 -2.59 2.67
CA ARG A 5 -8.57 -3.07 3.21
C ARG A 5 -8.08 -4.21 2.34
N ILE A 6 -6.82 -4.13 1.93
CA ILE A 6 -6.18 -5.12 1.04
C ILE A 6 -4.94 -5.64 1.77
N THR A 7 -4.75 -6.96 1.77
CA THR A 7 -3.53 -7.63 2.24
C THR A 7 -2.78 -8.14 1.02
N ILE A 8 -1.49 -7.81 0.91
CA ILE A 8 -0.63 -8.24 -0.19
C ILE A 8 0.44 -9.16 0.39
N GLN A 9 0.71 -10.28 -0.27
CA GLN A 9 1.69 -11.29 0.13
C GLN A 9 2.73 -11.48 -0.98
N GLY A 10 3.91 -12.00 -0.62
CA GLY A 10 5.04 -12.21 -1.52
C GLY A 10 6.19 -11.23 -1.27
N ALA A 11 7.11 -11.09 -2.23
CA ALA A 11 8.29 -10.23 -2.11
C ALA A 11 7.94 -8.73 -2.24
N VAL A 12 7.30 -8.15 -1.21
CA VAL A 12 6.82 -6.75 -1.22
C VAL A 12 7.52 -5.85 -0.21
N GLN A 13 8.39 -6.39 0.64
CA GLN A 13 9.17 -5.63 1.61
C GLN A 13 10.58 -5.33 1.07
N GLY A 14 11.10 -4.12 1.33
CA GLY A 14 12.43 -3.70 0.86
C GLY A 14 12.54 -3.37 -0.63
N VAL A 15 11.49 -3.58 -1.43
CA VAL A 15 11.49 -3.38 -2.89
C VAL A 15 10.95 -2.02 -3.36
N GLY A 16 10.67 -1.10 -2.43
CA GLY A 16 10.07 0.20 -2.77
C GLY A 16 8.54 0.18 -2.95
N PHE A 17 7.85 -0.86 -2.46
CA PHE A 17 6.39 -1.01 -2.58
C PHE A 17 5.60 0.16 -1.95
N ARG A 18 5.96 0.58 -0.73
CA ARG A 18 5.25 1.69 -0.03
C ARG A 18 5.34 3.01 -0.80
N PRO A 19 6.53 3.48 -1.26
CA PRO A 19 6.62 4.65 -2.14
C PRO A 19 5.79 4.54 -3.43
N PHE A 20 5.75 3.35 -4.06
CA PHE A 20 4.93 3.13 -5.26
C PHE A 20 3.43 3.31 -4.97
N VAL A 21 2.91 2.68 -3.92
CA VAL A 21 1.50 2.80 -3.51
C VAL A 21 1.16 4.23 -3.12
N TYR A 22 2.06 4.94 -2.42
CA TYR A 22 1.85 6.34 -2.04
C TYR A 22 1.66 7.25 -3.26
N ARG A 23 2.53 7.13 -4.28
CA ARG A 23 2.40 7.91 -5.52
C ARG A 23 1.11 7.58 -6.25
N LEU A 24 0.79 6.29 -6.40
CA LEU A 24 -0.45 5.86 -7.06
C LEU A 24 -1.71 6.39 -6.33
N ALA A 25 -1.68 6.45 -4.98
CA ALA A 25 -2.78 7.01 -4.21
C ALA A 25 -2.98 8.51 -4.48
N ILE A 26 -1.89 9.29 -4.61
CA ILE A 26 -1.95 10.70 -4.99
C ILE A 26 -2.54 10.86 -6.40
N ASP A 27 -2.03 10.10 -7.37
CA ASP A 27 -2.47 10.19 -8.78
C ASP A 27 -3.97 9.86 -8.94
N LEU A 28 -4.51 8.99 -8.08
CA LEU A 28 -5.92 8.60 -8.06
C LEU A 28 -6.78 9.42 -7.07
N ALA A 29 -6.21 10.45 -6.43
CA ALA A 29 -6.88 11.23 -5.38
C ALA A 29 -7.49 10.38 -4.25
N LEU A 30 -6.82 9.29 -3.87
CA LEU A 30 -7.23 8.38 -2.81
C LEU A 30 -6.57 8.74 -1.48
N THR A 31 -7.34 8.61 -0.40
CA THR A 31 -6.84 8.74 0.98
C THR A 31 -6.72 7.36 1.63
N GLY A 32 -5.73 7.19 2.52
CA GLY A 32 -5.52 5.90 3.18
C GLY A 32 -4.13 5.76 3.79
N SER A 33 -3.77 4.52 4.09
CA SER A 33 -2.47 4.16 4.64
C SER A 33 -1.96 2.84 4.06
N VAL A 34 -0.65 2.72 4.00
CA VAL A 34 0.07 1.49 3.63
C VAL A 34 1.08 1.18 4.73
N ALA A 35 1.12 -0.07 5.18
CA ALA A 35 2.02 -0.52 6.23
C ALA A 35 2.45 -1.95 5.94
N ASN A 36 3.70 -2.28 6.28
CA ASN A 36 4.15 -3.67 6.29
C ASN A 36 3.59 -4.36 7.53
N THR A 37 3.22 -5.63 7.40
CA THR A 37 2.90 -6.50 8.53
C THR A 37 4.18 -7.16 9.04
N ALA A 38 4.17 -7.60 10.31
CA ALA A 38 5.30 -8.30 10.93
C ALA A 38 5.55 -9.70 10.30
N GLU A 39 4.56 -10.24 9.61
CA GLU A 39 4.59 -11.58 9.01
C GLU A 39 5.38 -11.69 7.69
N GLY A 40 5.99 -10.61 7.20
CA GLY A 40 6.92 -10.68 6.05
C GLY A 40 6.23 -10.88 4.73
#